data_AF-U9SZQ6-F1
#
_entry.id   AF-U9SZQ6-F1
#
_cell.length_a   1.000
_cell.length_b   1.000
_cell.length_c   1.000
_cell.angle_alpha   90.00
_cell.angle_beta   90.00
_cell.angle_gamma   90.00
#
_symmetry.space_group_name_H-M   'P 1'
#
loop_
_entity.id
_entity.type
_entity.pdbx_description
1 polymer ?
#
loop_
_entity_poly.entity_id
_entity_poly.type
_entity_poly.pdbx_seq_one_letter_code
_entity_poly.pdbx_strand_id
1 'polypeptide(L)' 'MFCYDILYELENTIWAYPFYKFDKKSDIYNQIINPMDLFTINLKLENNQYSNPFEFKYDMNLIFNNCRIIN' A
#
# COMPACT_ATOMS: atom_id res chain seq x y z
N MET A 1 0.07 -6.75 15.97
CA MET A 1 -1.07 -7.68 15.87
C MET A 1 -2.15 -7.06 14.99
N PHE A 2 -2.89 -6.05 15.45
CA PHE A 2 -4.00 -5.44 14.69
C PHE A 2 -3.69 -5.02 13.22
N CYS A 3 -2.58 -4.32 12.94
CA CYS A 3 -2.26 -3.91 11.57
C CYS A 3 -1.90 -5.09 10.64
N TYR A 4 -1.30 -6.15 11.20
CA TYR A 4 -1.00 -7.37 10.44
C TYR A 4 -2.28 -8.11 10.07
N ASP A 5 -3.24 -8.19 11.00
CA ASP A 5 -4.51 -8.87 10.75
C ASP A 5 -5.28 -8.17 9.62
N ILE A 6 -5.33 -6.83 9.65
CA ILE A 6 -5.93 -6.03 8.56
C ILE A 6 -5.23 -6.27 7.22
N LEU A 7 -3.89 -6.24 7.21
CA LEU A 7 -3.13 -6.45 5.98
C LEU A 7 -3.38 -7.86 5.43
N TYR A 8 -3.38 -8.87 6.29
CA TYR A 8 -3.62 -10.26 5.93
C TYR A 8 -5.02 -10.46 5.33
N GLU A 9 -6.06 -9.87 5.94
CA GLU A 9 -7.42 -9.93 5.39
C GLU A 9 -7.49 -9.28 3.99
N LEU A 10 -6.84 -8.14 3.81
CA LEU A 10 -6.79 -7.43 2.53
C LEU A 10 -6.06 -8.23 1.45
N GLU A 11 -4.87 -8.74 1.74
CA GLU A 11 -4.05 -9.51 0.80
C GLU A 11 -4.75 -10.81 0.33
N ASN A 12 -5.62 -11.39 1.15
CA ASN A 12 -6.40 -12.58 0.80
C ASN A 12 -7.65 -12.28 -0.05
N THR A 13 -7.88 -11.03 -0.45
CA THR A 13 -8.97 -10.69 -1.38
C THR A 13 -8.49 -10.76 -2.84
N ILE A 14 -9.35 -11.27 -3.73
CA ILE A 14 -9.08 -11.26 -5.19
C ILE A 14 -8.87 -9.85 -5.76
N TRP A 15 -9.33 -8.82 -5.04
CA TRP A 15 -9.24 -7.42 -5.42
C TRP A 15 -7.92 -6.76 -5.03
N ALA A 16 -7.07 -7.43 -4.25
CA ALA A 16 -5.78 -6.89 -3.83
C ALA A 16 -4.71 -6.93 -4.93
N TYR A 17 -4.87 -7.80 -5.94
CA TYR A 17 -3.86 -8.03 -6.98
C TYR A 17 -3.35 -6.73 -7.67
N PRO A 18 -4.21 -5.76 -8.06
CA PRO A 18 -3.75 -4.51 -8.67
C PRO A 18 -2.92 -3.62 -7.72
N PHE A 19 -3.04 -3.82 -6.41
CA PHE A 19 -2.39 -3.00 -5.37
C PHE A 19 -1.23 -3.74 -4.70
N TYR A 20 -0.96 -4.99 -5.08
CA TYR A 20 0.01 -5.84 -4.39
C TYR A 20 1.43 -5.31 -4.53
N LYS A 21 1.86 -4.97 -5.74
CA LYS A 21 3.17 -4.40 -6.01
C LYS A 21 3.08 -3.33 -7.07
N PHE A 22 3.56 -2.13 -6.75
CA PHE A 22 3.63 -1.03 -7.68
C PHE A 22 4.73 -1.32 -8.71
N ASP A 23 4.36 -1.30 -9.98
CA ASP A 23 5.28 -1.48 -11.09
C ASP A 23 5.28 -0.23 -11.95
N LYS A 24 6.39 0.54 -11.89
CA LYS A 24 6.56 1.80 -12.62
C LYS A 24 6.86 1.53 -14.10
N LYS A 25 5.90 0.93 -14.81
CA LYS A 25 6.03 0.55 -16.23
C LYS A 25 5.46 1.56 -17.22
N SER A 26 4.74 2.58 -16.76
CA SER A 26 4.00 3.50 -17.63
C SER A 26 4.13 4.96 -17.18
N ASP A 27 4.19 5.88 -18.14
CA ASP A 27 4.41 7.32 -17.88
C ASP A 27 3.30 7.99 -17.08
N ILE A 28 2.09 7.42 -17.09
CA ILE A 28 0.96 7.81 -16.22
C ILE A 28 1.32 7.76 -14.72
N TYR A 29 2.25 6.87 -14.34
CA TYR A 29 2.72 6.75 -12.96
C TYR A 29 3.70 7.85 -12.52
N ASN A 30 4.19 8.70 -13.44
CA ASN A 30 5.06 9.82 -13.09
C ASN A 30 4.33 10.93 -12.31
N GLN A 31 2.99 10.91 -12.32
CA GLN A 31 2.15 11.84 -11.55
C GLN A 31 2.02 11.44 -10.07
N ILE A 32 2.42 10.22 -9.70
CA ILE A 32 2.40 9.76 -8.31
C ILE A 32 3.62 10.30 -7.58
N ILE A 33 3.37 11.17 -6.61
CA ILE A 33 4.40 11.81 -5.78
C ILE A 33 4.94 10.83 -4.73
N ASN A 34 4.05 10.05 -4.10
CA ASN A 34 4.39 9.13 -3.01
C ASN A 34 3.84 7.73 -3.32
N PRO A 35 4.55 6.92 -4.13
CA PRO A 35 4.10 5.57 -4.47
C PRO A 35 4.02 4.71 -3.21
N MET A 36 3.01 3.85 -3.16
CA MET A 36 2.79 2.90 -2.07
C MET A 36 2.03 1.68 -2.61
N ASP A 37 2.33 0.51 -2.06
CA ASP A 37 1.71 -0.78 -2.38
C ASP A 37 1.70 -1.71 -1.16
N LEU A 38 0.89 -2.77 -1.22
CA LEU A 38 0.72 -3.69 -0.10
C LEU A 38 2.02 -4.41 0.25
N PHE A 39 2.84 -4.76 -0.74
CA PHE A 39 4.16 -5.39 -0.53
C PHE A 39 5.09 -4.48 0.30
N THR A 40 5.13 -3.18 0.00
CA THR A 40 5.91 -2.20 0.74
C THR A 40 5.38 -2.04 2.16
N ILE A 41 4.05 -1.99 2.34
CA ILE A 41 3.43 -1.93 3.67
C ILE A 41 3.78 -3.17 4.50
N ASN A 42 3.77 -4.37 3.88
CA ASN A 42 4.16 -5.61 4.52
C ASN A 42 5.63 -5.56 5.00
N LEU A 43 6.56 -5.17 4.13
CA LEU A 43 7.97 -5.01 4.50
C LEU A 43 8.16 -3.99 5.63
N LYS A 44 7.41 -2.89 5.64
CA LYS A 44 7.47 -1.90 6.72
C LYS A 44 6.98 -2.46 8.05
N LEU A 45 5.93 -3.29 8.04
CA LEU A 45 5.46 -3.99 9.22
C LEU A 45 6.48 -5.03 9.71
N GLU A 46 7.07 -5.82 8.82
CA GLU A 46 8.09 -6.83 9.16
C GLU A 46 9.34 -6.21 9.79
N ASN A 47 9.73 -5.03 9.31
CA ASN A 47 10.89 -4.30 9.79
C ASN A 47 10.59 -3.33 10.96
N ASN A 48 9.39 -3.40 11.57
CA ASN A 48 8.95 -2.50 12.65
C ASN A 48 9.13 -1.01 12.32
N GLN A 49 8.89 -0.61 11.08
CA GLN A 49 9.08 0.77 10.60
C GLN A 49 7.89 1.69 10.86
N TYR A 50 6.84 1.19 11.52
CA TYR A 50 5.71 1.99 11.97
C TYR A 50 5.80 2.22 13.47
N SER A 51 5.99 3.47 13.86
CA SER A 51 6.07 3.86 15.28
C SER A 51 4.70 3.87 15.95
N ASN A 52 3.64 4.02 15.14
CA ASN A 52 2.25 4.01 15.60
C ASN A 52 1.28 3.57 14.47
N PRO A 53 0.04 3.17 14.80
CA PRO A 53 -0.93 2.72 13.80
C PRO A 53 -1.39 3.77 12.78
N PHE A 54 -1.22 5.07 13.08
CA PHE A 54 -1.63 6.13 12.17
C PHE A 54 -0.71 6.23 10.96
N GLU A 55 0.57 5.88 11.10
CA GLU A 55 1.52 5.80 9.98
C GLU A 55 1.16 4.65 9.02
N PHE A 56 0.76 3.48 9.55
CA PHE A 56 0.22 2.40 8.74
C PHE A 56 -1.05 2.82 7.99
N LYS A 57 -2.00 3.46 8.69
CA LYS A 57 -3.24 3.98 8.10
C LYS A 57 -2.94 5.01 7.00
N TYR A 58 -1.92 5.86 7.19
CA TYR A 58 -1.51 6.84 6.20
C TYR A 58 -1.04 6.18 4.91
N ASP A 59 -0.19 5.15 5.00
CA ASP A 59 0.29 4.41 3.82
C ASP A 59 -0.83 3.64 3.12
N MET A 60 -1.77 3.05 3.88
CA MET A 60 -2.98 2.46 3.31
C MET A 60 -3.79 3.50 2.51
N ASN A 61 -3.94 4.72 3.02
CA ASN A 61 -4.61 5.80 2.30
C ASN A 61 -3.86 6.26 1.05
N LEU A 62 -2.52 6.21 1.06
CA LEU A 62 -1.72 6.53 -0.13
C LEU A 62 -2.04 5.58 -1.29
N ILE A 63 -2.21 4.28 -1.03
CA ILE A 63 -2.61 3.32 -2.07
C ILE A 63 -3.91 3.80 -2.75
N PHE A 64 -4.96 4.09 -1.96
CA PHE A 64 -6.25 4.54 -2.51
C PHE A 64 -6.16 5.90 -3.24
N ASN A 65 -5.40 6.85 -2.70
CA ASN A 65 -5.26 8.18 -3.30
C ASN A 65 -4.47 8.14 -4.62
N ASN A 66 -3.40 7.34 -4.67
CA ASN A 66 -2.61 7.16 -5.89
C ASN A 66 -3.45 6.52 -7.00
N CYS A 67 -4.31 5.54 -6.65
CA CYS A 67 -5.19 4.91 -7.62
C CYS A 67 -6.26 5.84 -8.20
N ARG A 68 -6.62 6.94 -7.53
CA ARG A 68 -7.51 7.97 -8.09
C ARG A 68 -6.84 8.86 -9.16
N ILE A 69 -5.52 8.88 -9.21
CA ILE A 69 -4.76 9.67 -10.20
C ILE A 69 -4.56 8.85 -11.49
N ILE A 70 -4.47 7.52 -11.36
CA ILE A 70 -4.18 6.61 -12.48
C ILE A 70 -5.46 6.12 -13.20
N ASN A 71 -6.59 6.01 -12.49
CA ASN A 71 -7.88 5.56 -13.02
C ASN A 71 -8.78 6.72 -13.41
#